data_AF-A0A0R0AHY1-F1
#
_entry.id   AF-A0A0R0AHY1-F1
#
_cell.length_a   1.000
_cell.length_b   1.000
_cell.length_c   1.000
_cell.angle_alpha   90.00
_cell.angle_beta   90.00
_cell.angle_gamma   90.00
#
_symmetry.space_group_name_H-M   'P 1'
#
loop_
_entity.id
_entity.type
_entity.pdbx_description
1 polymer ?
#
loop_
_entity_poly.entity_id
_entity_poly.type
_entity_poly.pdbx_seq_one_letter_code
_entity_poly.pdbx_strand_id
1 'polypeptide(L)'
;MNTPENSSLGREVDYPTRYDASLLFPIPRAAARGQIGLHGPALPFIGEDRWHVYELGWLDARGKPCVATATLWVPATSPNLIESKSLKLYLNSLNSARFNSAESLRERITTDLSSCAGADVRVEFGLPPVAEAPGQSVDHLDVAIDRYGPPDESLLLADAECIVEETLTSALLKSNCPVTGQPDWASLSIRYRGPRIDREGLLRYLVSYRDHAEFHEQCVERIFLGLMHRCAPQALHVEARYTRRGGLDINPRRTSAGDGLSAENAFRDARQ
;
A
#
# COMPACT_ATOMS: atom_id res chain seq x y z
N MET A 1 6.23 16.00 17.03
CA MET A 1 5.51 15.28 15.96
C MET A 1 6.42 14.18 15.46
N ASN A 2 5.91 12.96 15.25
CA ASN A 2 6.68 11.89 14.62
C ASN A 2 6.86 12.22 13.14
N THR A 3 8.10 12.16 12.65
CA THR A 3 8.44 12.34 11.25
C THR A 3 9.18 11.10 10.74
N PRO A 4 9.20 10.81 9.43
CA PRO A 4 9.89 9.64 8.88
C PRO A 4 11.37 9.55 9.28
N GLU A 5 12.04 10.69 9.44
CA GLU A 5 13.45 10.79 9.82
C GLU A 5 13.71 10.33 11.25
N ASN A 6 12.66 10.29 12.10
CA ASN A 6 12.76 9.79 13.48
C ASN A 6 12.62 8.25 13.56
N SER A 7 12.31 7.58 12.45
CA SER A 7 12.19 6.12 12.40
C SER A 7 13.56 5.40 12.36
N SER A 8 13.53 4.06 12.45
CA SER A 8 14.73 3.22 12.26
C SER A 8 15.10 3.03 10.79
N LEU A 9 14.29 3.51 9.85
CA LEU A 9 14.47 3.32 8.42
C LEU A 9 15.81 3.94 7.97
N GLY A 10 16.60 3.18 7.21
CA GLY A 10 17.95 3.59 6.78
C GLY A 10 19.06 3.51 7.85
N ARG A 11 18.78 3.11 9.10
CA ARG A 11 19.78 3.01 10.19
C ARG A 11 20.17 1.56 10.54
N GLU A 12 21.37 1.31 11.05
CA GLU A 12 21.65 0.00 11.67
C GLU A 12 20.95 -0.10 13.02
N VAL A 13 20.28 -1.23 13.29
CA VAL A 13 19.58 -1.51 14.54
C VAL A 13 19.80 -2.97 14.91
N ASP A 14 20.10 -3.22 16.18
CA ASP A 14 20.22 -4.58 16.71
C ASP A 14 18.89 -5.33 16.63
N TYR A 15 18.96 -6.62 16.34
CA TYR A 15 17.76 -7.46 16.31
C TYR A 15 17.22 -7.66 17.75
N PRO A 16 15.91 -7.46 17.96
CA PRO A 16 15.31 -7.65 19.28
C PRO A 16 15.39 -9.12 19.70
N THR A 17 15.79 -9.35 20.95
CA THR A 17 15.90 -10.70 21.55
C THR A 17 14.65 -11.10 22.34
N ARG A 18 13.71 -10.16 22.53
CA ARG A 18 12.47 -10.33 23.28
C ARG A 18 11.37 -9.54 22.59
N TYR A 19 10.12 -9.94 22.83
CA TYR A 19 8.95 -9.20 22.37
C TYR A 19 8.99 -7.74 22.84
N ASP A 20 8.76 -6.82 21.92
CA ASP A 20 8.75 -5.39 22.19
C ASP A 20 7.82 -4.63 21.22
N ALA A 21 6.65 -4.22 21.72
CA ALA A 21 5.71 -3.40 20.97
C ALA A 21 6.18 -1.95 20.76
N SER A 22 7.13 -1.45 21.57
CA SER A 22 7.62 -0.07 21.46
C SER A 22 8.45 0.17 20.19
N LEU A 23 8.85 -0.92 19.52
CA LEU A 23 9.53 -0.88 18.22
C LEU A 23 8.63 -0.32 17.11
N LEU A 24 7.30 -0.44 17.23
CA LEU A 24 6.37 0.07 16.22
C LEU A 24 6.46 1.60 16.13
N PHE A 25 6.63 2.09 14.91
CA PHE A 25 6.78 3.52 14.65
C PHE A 25 5.62 4.04 13.79
N PRO A 26 4.72 4.88 14.35
CA PRO A 26 3.63 5.47 13.60
C PRO A 26 4.10 6.71 12.84
N ILE A 27 3.74 6.79 11.56
CA ILE A 27 3.94 7.97 10.72
C ILE A 27 2.58 8.63 10.45
N PRO A 28 2.36 9.89 10.87
CA PRO A 28 1.09 10.58 10.64
C PRO A 28 0.81 10.77 9.14
N ARG A 29 -0.39 10.37 8.68
CA ARG A 29 -0.80 10.56 7.27
C ARG A 29 -0.99 12.02 6.89
N ALA A 30 -1.31 12.86 7.88
CA ALA A 30 -1.71 14.26 7.66
C ALA A 30 -0.66 15.08 6.90
N ALA A 31 0.64 14.90 7.20
CA ALA A 31 1.71 15.64 6.54
C ALA A 31 1.81 15.30 5.05
N ALA A 32 1.87 14.00 4.72
CA ALA A 32 1.88 13.50 3.35
C ALA A 32 0.61 13.89 2.57
N ARG A 33 -0.56 13.78 3.21
CA ARG A 33 -1.84 14.21 2.64
C ARG A 33 -1.89 15.70 2.34
N GLY A 34 -1.35 16.54 3.22
CA GLY A 34 -1.25 17.97 2.98
C GLY A 34 -0.44 18.34 1.73
N GLN A 35 0.57 17.54 1.37
CA GLN A 35 1.38 17.75 0.16
C GLN A 35 0.62 17.44 -1.14
N ILE A 36 -0.48 16.69 -1.06
CA ILE A 36 -1.36 16.34 -2.20
C ILE A 36 -2.72 17.06 -2.12
N GLY A 37 -2.81 18.13 -1.34
CA GLY A 37 -4.01 18.96 -1.24
C GLY A 37 -5.14 18.35 -0.41
N LEU A 38 -4.89 17.26 0.32
CA LEU A 38 -5.86 16.68 1.24
C LEU A 38 -5.75 17.37 2.60
N HIS A 39 -6.77 18.17 2.90
CA HIS A 39 -6.89 18.90 4.16
C HIS A 39 -8.20 18.51 4.87
N GLY A 40 -8.11 18.19 6.16
CA GLY A 40 -9.28 17.87 7.00
C GLY A 40 -9.61 16.37 7.11
N PRO A 41 -10.68 16.03 7.85
CA PRO A 41 -11.01 14.65 8.20
C PRO A 41 -11.80 13.90 7.11
N ALA A 42 -12.45 14.62 6.19
CA ALA A 42 -13.23 14.02 5.11
C ALA A 42 -12.31 13.61 3.96
N LEU A 43 -12.18 12.30 3.73
CA LEU A 43 -11.39 11.76 2.63
C LEU A 43 -12.30 11.56 1.40
N PRO A 44 -11.82 11.84 0.17
CA PRO A 44 -12.57 11.59 -1.05
C PRO A 44 -12.61 10.10 -1.44
N PHE A 45 -12.10 9.23 -0.58
CA PHE A 45 -12.02 7.79 -0.77
C PHE A 45 -12.26 7.05 0.54
N ILE A 46 -12.72 5.81 0.42
CA ILE A 46 -12.58 4.75 1.41
C ILE A 46 -11.42 3.84 0.99
N GLY A 47 -10.89 3.04 1.92
CA GLY A 47 -9.84 2.10 1.57
C GLY A 47 -9.04 1.62 2.77
N GLU A 48 -7.96 0.92 2.46
CA GLU A 48 -7.05 0.33 3.42
C GLU A 48 -5.67 0.15 2.78
N ASP A 49 -4.67 -0.02 3.63
CA ASP A 49 -3.35 -0.50 3.25
C ASP A 49 -3.27 -1.96 3.68
N ARG A 50 -3.30 -2.87 2.70
CA ARG A 50 -3.19 -4.31 2.97
C ARG A 50 -1.72 -4.71 2.99
N TRP A 51 -1.27 -5.36 4.04
CA TRP A 51 0.10 -5.86 4.15
C TRP A 51 0.13 -7.37 4.07
N HIS A 52 1.13 -7.92 3.38
CA HIS A 52 1.46 -9.34 3.48
C HIS A 52 2.72 -9.53 4.32
N VAL A 53 2.60 -10.37 5.34
CA VAL A 53 3.68 -10.81 6.22
C VAL A 53 4.11 -12.20 5.79
N TYR A 54 5.28 -12.28 5.16
CA TYR A 54 5.85 -13.54 4.69
C TYR A 54 6.68 -14.25 5.75
N GLU A 55 7.15 -13.50 6.75
CA GLU A 55 8.05 -13.96 7.80
C GLU A 55 7.40 -13.66 9.16
N LEU A 56 6.63 -14.62 9.69
CA LEU A 56 6.07 -14.56 11.04
C LEU A 56 6.49 -15.81 11.83
N GLY A 57 7.25 -15.61 12.89
CA GLY A 57 7.74 -16.67 13.78
C GLY A 57 7.48 -16.37 15.25
N TRP A 58 7.26 -17.42 16.04
CA TRP A 58 7.12 -17.35 17.50
C TRP A 58 7.39 -18.72 18.15
N LEU A 59 7.33 -18.80 19.48
CA LEU A 59 7.41 -20.07 20.21
C LEU A 59 6.03 -20.47 20.77
N ASP A 60 5.64 -21.74 20.67
CA ASP A 60 4.51 -22.27 21.42
C ASP A 60 4.78 -22.24 22.94
N ALA A 61 3.76 -22.56 23.75
CA ALA A 61 3.88 -22.58 25.21
C ALA A 61 5.06 -23.43 25.72
N ARG A 62 5.42 -24.50 25.00
CA ARG A 62 6.51 -25.42 25.35
C ARG A 62 7.86 -24.99 24.78
N GLY A 63 7.89 -24.00 23.89
CA GLY A 63 9.11 -23.45 23.32
C GLY A 63 9.44 -24.01 21.95
N LYS A 64 8.51 -24.73 21.32
CA LYS A 64 8.67 -25.19 19.94
C LYS A 64 8.47 -23.99 19.01
N PRO A 65 9.40 -23.74 18.06
CA PRO A 65 9.19 -22.74 17.04
C PRO A 65 7.94 -23.04 16.19
N CYS A 66 7.18 -22.00 15.95
CA CYS A 66 6.02 -21.95 15.07
C CYS A 66 6.26 -20.89 14.00
N VAL A 67 5.73 -21.13 12.81
CA VAL A 67 5.82 -20.21 11.68
C VAL A 67 4.47 -20.08 11.01
N ALA A 68 4.18 -18.90 10.48
CA ALA A 68 3.01 -18.62 9.69
C ALA A 68 3.30 -17.51 8.68
N THR A 69 2.28 -17.20 7.89
CA THR A 69 2.16 -15.94 7.15
C THR A 69 0.93 -15.21 7.65
N ALA A 70 0.83 -13.92 7.40
CA ALA A 70 -0.33 -13.14 7.79
C ALA A 70 -0.68 -12.07 6.75
N THR A 71 -1.95 -11.69 6.74
CA THR A 71 -2.44 -10.52 6.01
C THR A 71 -3.00 -9.52 7.02
N LEU A 72 -2.59 -8.26 6.89
CA LEU A 72 -2.99 -7.16 7.76
C LEU A 72 -3.77 -6.14 6.95
N TRP A 73 -4.76 -5.48 7.56
CA TRP A 73 -5.50 -4.39 6.92
C TRP A 73 -5.52 -3.18 7.83
N VAL A 74 -4.79 -2.15 7.43
CA VAL A 74 -4.75 -0.86 8.13
C VAL A 74 -5.73 0.08 7.43
N PRO A 75 -6.79 0.58 8.09
CA PRO A 75 -7.76 1.45 7.43
C PRO A 75 -7.12 2.72 6.88
N ALA A 76 -7.52 3.18 5.69
CA ALA A 76 -7.02 4.45 5.14
C ALA A 76 -7.46 5.67 5.99
N THR A 77 -8.48 5.49 6.83
CA THR A 77 -8.95 6.48 7.82
C THR A 77 -8.09 6.53 9.08
N SER A 78 -7.16 5.58 9.29
CA SER A 78 -6.22 5.63 10.42
C SER A 78 -5.42 6.94 10.43
N PRO A 79 -5.20 7.57 11.60
CA PRO A 79 -4.38 8.77 11.68
C PRO A 79 -2.92 8.51 11.28
N ASN A 80 -2.42 7.29 11.51
CA ASN A 80 -1.05 6.91 11.22
C ASN A 80 -0.98 5.72 10.26
N LEU A 81 0.00 5.75 9.36
CA LEU A 81 0.54 4.53 8.74
C LEU A 81 1.60 3.91 9.67
N ILE A 82 1.91 2.64 9.45
CA ILE A 82 2.93 1.90 10.22
C ILE A 82 4.20 1.84 9.38
N GLU A 83 5.33 2.30 9.92
CA GLU A 83 6.60 2.29 9.18
C GLU A 83 7.11 0.85 8.96
N SER A 84 7.39 0.50 7.71
CA SER A 84 7.70 -0.88 7.28
C SER A 84 8.83 -1.58 8.05
N LYS A 85 9.93 -0.88 8.35
CA LYS A 85 11.06 -1.46 9.06
C LYS A 85 10.76 -1.60 10.54
N SER A 86 10.05 -0.65 11.14
CA SER A 86 9.55 -0.74 12.51
C SER A 86 8.63 -1.96 12.68
N LEU A 87 7.75 -2.22 11.70
CA LEU A 87 6.89 -3.39 11.67
C LEU A 87 7.72 -4.68 11.56
N LYS A 88 8.74 -4.71 10.69
CA LYS A 88 9.66 -5.85 10.59
C LYS A 88 10.36 -6.14 11.92
N LEU A 89 10.88 -5.12 12.58
CA LEU A 89 11.57 -5.27 13.87
C LEU A 89 10.60 -5.76 14.96
N TYR A 90 9.40 -5.19 15.02
CA TYR A 90 8.33 -5.65 15.89
C TYR A 90 8.01 -7.15 15.66
N LEU A 91 7.81 -7.57 14.41
CA LEU A 91 7.52 -8.97 14.10
C LEU A 91 8.69 -9.89 14.46
N ASN A 92 9.93 -9.45 14.23
CA ASN A 92 11.12 -10.21 14.65
C ASN A 92 11.25 -10.35 16.17
N SER A 93 10.75 -9.37 16.94
CA SER A 93 10.72 -9.43 18.41
C SER A 93 9.89 -10.61 18.92
N LEU A 94 8.93 -11.09 18.11
CA LEU A 94 8.06 -12.23 18.44
C LEU A 94 8.76 -13.58 18.27
N ASN A 95 9.88 -13.67 17.53
CA ASN A 95 10.56 -14.93 17.20
C ASN A 95 10.94 -15.78 18.42
N SER A 96 11.25 -15.13 19.55
CA SER A 96 11.58 -15.79 20.83
C SER A 96 10.48 -15.67 21.89
N ALA A 97 9.35 -15.06 21.55
CA ALA A 97 8.23 -14.87 22.45
C ALA A 97 7.33 -16.11 22.49
N ARG A 98 6.86 -16.47 23.68
CA ARG A 98 5.99 -17.64 23.90
C ARG A 98 4.53 -17.25 23.91
N PHE A 99 3.72 -17.98 23.17
CA PHE A 99 2.27 -17.81 23.12
C PHE A 99 1.55 -19.14 23.38
N ASN A 100 0.44 -19.06 24.10
CA ASN A 100 -0.37 -20.24 24.44
C ASN A 100 -1.11 -20.82 23.23
N SER A 101 -1.40 -19.97 22.24
CA SER A 101 -2.04 -20.36 20.98
C SER A 101 -1.67 -19.38 19.86
N ALA A 102 -1.82 -19.82 18.61
CA ALA A 102 -1.68 -18.95 17.46
C ALA A 102 -2.69 -17.79 17.48
N GLU A 103 -3.88 -18.03 18.05
CA GLU A 103 -4.92 -17.00 18.22
C GLU A 103 -4.48 -15.90 19.20
N SER A 104 -3.87 -16.25 20.34
CA SER A 104 -3.37 -15.25 21.29
C SER A 104 -2.26 -14.36 20.69
N LEU A 105 -1.46 -14.91 19.77
CA LEU A 105 -0.50 -14.14 18.99
C LEU A 105 -1.22 -13.18 18.02
N ARG A 106 -2.21 -13.66 17.29
CA ARG A 106 -3.00 -12.87 16.33
C ARG A 106 -3.68 -11.68 17.02
N GLU A 107 -4.29 -11.91 18.18
CA GLU A 107 -4.92 -10.88 19.02
C GLU A 107 -3.91 -9.85 19.54
N ARG A 108 -2.73 -10.32 19.95
CA ARG A 108 -1.62 -9.46 20.37
C ARG A 108 -1.17 -8.53 19.23
N ILE A 109 -0.89 -9.08 18.05
CA ILE A 109 -0.53 -8.30 16.87
C ILE A 109 -1.64 -7.30 16.53
N THR A 110 -2.89 -7.75 16.54
CA THR A 110 -4.07 -6.89 16.29
C THR A 110 -4.10 -5.68 17.22
N THR A 111 -3.91 -5.91 18.52
CA THR A 111 -3.95 -4.85 19.54
C THR A 111 -2.80 -3.85 19.37
N ASP A 112 -1.57 -4.35 19.23
CA ASP A 112 -0.39 -3.51 19.13
C ASP A 112 -0.41 -2.65 17.85
N LEU A 113 -0.78 -3.25 16.70
CA LEU A 113 -0.90 -2.52 15.44
C LEU A 113 -2.05 -1.52 15.44
N SER A 114 -3.19 -1.86 16.05
CA SER A 114 -4.32 -0.93 16.18
C SER A 114 -3.94 0.29 17.03
N SER A 115 -3.20 0.07 18.12
CA SER A 115 -2.67 1.14 18.95
C SER A 115 -1.68 2.03 18.19
N CYS A 116 -0.79 1.44 17.38
CA CYS A 116 0.15 2.20 16.53
C CYS A 116 -0.58 3.03 15.46
N ALA A 117 -1.50 2.39 14.72
CA ALA A 117 -2.24 3.04 13.64
C ALA A 117 -3.22 4.11 14.16
N GLY A 118 -3.74 3.94 15.38
CA GLY A 118 -4.80 4.77 15.97
C GLY A 118 -6.19 4.44 15.39
N ALA A 119 -6.37 3.22 14.87
CA ALA A 119 -7.62 2.70 14.33
C ALA A 119 -7.59 1.16 14.33
N ASP A 120 -8.75 0.52 14.22
CA ASP A 120 -8.85 -0.95 14.25
C ASP A 120 -8.15 -1.59 13.03
N VAL A 121 -7.04 -2.28 13.28
CA VAL A 121 -6.29 -3.05 12.27
C VAL A 121 -6.80 -4.49 12.28
N ARG A 122 -7.15 -5.03 11.11
CA ARG A 122 -7.51 -6.45 10.99
C ARG A 122 -6.26 -7.29 10.75
N VAL A 123 -6.21 -8.48 11.36
CA VAL A 123 -5.12 -9.46 11.19
C VAL A 123 -5.71 -10.85 10.98
N GLU A 124 -5.32 -11.49 9.89
CA GLU A 124 -5.66 -12.88 9.58
C GLU A 124 -4.38 -13.65 9.21
N PHE A 125 -4.32 -14.94 9.56
CA PHE A 125 -3.21 -15.79 9.12
C PHE A 125 -3.44 -16.32 7.71
N GLY A 126 -2.35 -16.45 6.98
CA GLY A 126 -2.33 -16.81 5.57
C GLY A 126 -2.08 -15.63 4.65
N LEU A 127 -1.80 -15.96 3.41
CA LEU A 127 -1.66 -15.02 2.30
C LEU A 127 -2.77 -15.26 1.29
N PRO A 128 -3.21 -14.23 0.57
CA PRO A 128 -4.10 -14.43 -0.55
C PRO A 128 -3.41 -15.23 -1.67
N PRO A 129 -4.20 -15.87 -2.56
CA PRO A 129 -3.66 -16.65 -3.67
C PRO A 129 -2.88 -15.76 -4.64
N VAL A 130 -1.95 -16.37 -5.39
CA VAL A 130 -1.32 -15.70 -6.51
C VAL A 130 -2.28 -15.72 -7.69
N ALA A 131 -2.54 -14.57 -8.31
CA ALA A 131 -3.41 -14.45 -9.48
C ALA A 131 -2.95 -13.29 -10.37
N GLU A 132 -3.49 -13.23 -11.58
CA GLU A 132 -3.32 -12.08 -12.47
C GLU A 132 -4.45 -11.08 -12.23
N ALA A 133 -4.12 -9.80 -12.27
CA ALA A 133 -5.11 -8.75 -12.16
C ALA A 133 -6.04 -8.78 -13.39
N PRO A 134 -7.36 -8.74 -13.20
CA PRO A 134 -8.28 -8.60 -14.33
C PRO A 134 -8.06 -7.24 -15.01
N GLY A 135 -8.39 -7.17 -16.30
CA GLY A 135 -8.35 -5.91 -17.06
C GLY A 135 -7.33 -5.89 -18.19
N GLN A 136 -7.28 -4.76 -18.88
CA GLN A 136 -6.39 -4.54 -20.03
C GLN A 136 -5.11 -3.87 -19.56
N SER A 137 -3.96 -4.52 -19.79
CA SER A 137 -2.66 -3.88 -19.55
C SER A 137 -2.41 -2.76 -20.55
N VAL A 138 -1.91 -1.61 -20.09
CA VAL A 138 -1.46 -0.51 -20.96
C VAL A 138 0.04 -0.61 -21.32
N ASP A 139 0.76 -1.59 -20.78
CA ASP A 139 2.23 -1.66 -20.87
C ASP A 139 2.76 -2.04 -22.27
N HIS A 140 1.89 -2.53 -23.15
CA HIS A 140 2.23 -2.96 -24.51
C HIS A 140 2.31 -1.80 -25.51
N LEU A 141 1.93 -0.59 -25.11
CA LEU A 141 1.92 0.57 -25.99
C LEU A 141 3.34 0.99 -26.37
N ASP A 142 3.56 1.23 -27.66
CA ASP A 142 4.81 1.77 -28.19
C ASP A 142 4.78 3.30 -28.12
N VAL A 143 5.26 3.85 -27.00
CA VAL A 143 5.22 5.30 -26.71
C VAL A 143 6.58 5.80 -26.28
N ALA A 144 6.96 6.99 -26.79
CA ALA A 144 8.12 7.70 -26.27
C ALA A 144 7.84 8.21 -24.85
N ILE A 145 8.79 7.97 -23.94
CA ILE A 145 8.79 8.50 -22.56
C ILE A 145 10.01 9.40 -22.39
N ASP A 146 9.78 10.65 -22.01
CA ASP A 146 10.80 11.69 -21.82
C ASP A 146 10.76 12.32 -20.41
N ARG A 147 9.79 11.94 -19.58
CA ARG A 147 9.62 12.41 -18.19
C ARG A 147 9.55 11.22 -17.23
N TYR A 148 10.38 11.28 -16.19
CA TYR A 148 10.50 10.22 -15.17
C TYR A 148 10.27 10.71 -13.74
N GLY A 149 9.97 12.00 -13.54
CA GLY A 149 9.68 12.60 -12.24
C GLY A 149 9.77 14.13 -12.28
N PRO A 150 8.99 14.84 -11.44
CA PRO A 150 7.91 14.33 -10.58
C PRO A 150 6.65 13.91 -11.39
N PRO A 151 5.66 13.25 -10.75
CA PRO A 151 4.43 12.85 -11.42
C PRO A 151 3.68 14.02 -12.04
N ASP A 152 3.26 13.87 -13.29
CA ASP A 152 2.64 14.96 -14.07
C ASP A 152 1.17 14.66 -14.39
N GLU A 153 0.26 15.21 -13.59
CA GLU A 153 -1.18 15.04 -13.76
C GLU A 153 -1.74 15.61 -15.07
N SER A 154 -1.00 16.49 -15.76
CA SER A 154 -1.46 17.06 -17.04
C SER A 154 -1.52 16.01 -18.16
N LEU A 155 -0.80 14.89 -17.99
CA LEU A 155 -0.80 13.74 -18.89
C LEU A 155 -2.09 12.91 -18.78
N LEU A 156 -2.86 13.06 -17.71
CA LEU A 156 -4.15 12.38 -17.55
C LEU A 156 -5.21 13.10 -18.38
N LEU A 157 -5.70 12.40 -19.39
CA LEU A 157 -6.76 12.83 -20.29
C LEU A 157 -7.86 11.76 -20.34
N ALA A 158 -9.08 12.19 -20.62
CA ALA A 158 -10.21 11.29 -20.84
C ALA A 158 -11.16 11.85 -21.89
N ASP A 159 -11.78 10.95 -22.66
CA ASP A 159 -12.83 11.28 -23.61
C ASP A 159 -14.19 11.35 -22.89
N ALA A 160 -14.68 12.57 -22.69
CA ALA A 160 -15.95 12.84 -22.01
C ALA A 160 -17.18 12.34 -22.79
N GLU A 161 -17.06 12.11 -24.10
CA GLU A 161 -18.17 11.62 -24.94
C GLU A 161 -18.28 10.08 -24.88
N CYS A 162 -17.22 9.40 -24.43
CA CYS A 162 -17.17 7.94 -24.34
C CYS A 162 -17.18 7.45 -22.89
N ILE A 163 -18.36 7.06 -22.38
CA ILE A 163 -18.49 6.48 -21.04
C ILE A 163 -18.25 4.97 -21.09
N VAL A 164 -17.38 4.46 -20.22
CA VAL A 164 -17.03 3.04 -20.08
C VAL A 164 -17.06 2.60 -18.62
N GLU A 165 -17.17 1.29 -18.42
CA GLU A 165 -16.83 0.62 -17.16
C GLU A 165 -15.78 -0.44 -17.49
N GLU A 166 -14.56 -0.25 -17.01
CA GLU A 166 -13.43 -1.12 -17.37
C GLU A 166 -12.37 -1.16 -16.28
N THR A 167 -11.40 -2.05 -16.46
CA THR A 167 -10.19 -2.13 -15.62
C THR A 167 -8.96 -2.01 -16.49
N LEU A 168 -8.09 -1.07 -16.16
CA LEU A 168 -6.78 -0.88 -16.76
C LEU A 168 -5.70 -1.30 -15.76
N THR A 169 -4.65 -1.96 -16.25
CA THR A 169 -3.56 -2.43 -15.40
C THR A 169 -2.21 -1.98 -15.95
N SER A 170 -1.22 -1.86 -15.06
CA SER A 170 0.18 -1.65 -15.43
C SER A 170 1.09 -2.33 -14.42
N ALA A 171 2.10 -3.06 -14.90
CA ALA A 171 3.16 -3.64 -14.08
C ALA A 171 4.41 -2.73 -13.99
N LEU A 172 4.34 -1.52 -14.55
CA LEU A 172 5.48 -0.61 -14.73
C LEU A 172 5.57 0.49 -13.67
N LEU A 173 4.68 0.50 -12.66
CA LEU A 173 4.76 1.45 -11.57
C LEU A 173 6.06 1.21 -10.76
N LYS A 174 6.91 2.23 -10.73
CA LYS A 174 8.12 2.28 -9.95
C LYS A 174 8.23 3.65 -9.30
N SER A 175 8.58 3.70 -8.02
CA SER A 175 8.92 4.93 -7.29
C SER A 175 10.21 4.70 -6.48
N ASN A 176 10.59 5.67 -5.65
CA ASN A 176 11.69 5.55 -4.71
C ASN A 176 11.19 5.73 -3.27
N CYS A 177 11.78 4.98 -2.34
CA CYS A 177 11.51 5.16 -0.93
C CYS A 177 12.04 6.53 -0.48
N PRO A 178 11.21 7.40 0.14
CA PRO A 178 11.61 8.76 0.48
C PRO A 178 12.73 8.85 1.53
N VAL A 179 12.97 7.77 2.29
CA VAL A 179 14.00 7.74 3.34
C VAL A 179 15.29 7.07 2.88
N THR A 180 15.20 6.00 2.09
CA THR A 180 16.38 5.20 1.71
C THR A 180 16.84 5.41 0.26
N GLY A 181 15.99 6.03 -0.58
CA GLY A 181 16.23 6.17 -2.02
C GLY A 181 16.13 4.86 -2.81
N GLN A 182 15.84 3.72 -2.17
CA GLN A 182 15.76 2.44 -2.85
C GLN A 182 14.53 2.34 -3.77
N PRO A 183 14.61 1.59 -4.89
CA PRO A 183 13.54 1.51 -5.89
C PRO A 183 12.37 0.61 -5.48
N ASP A 184 11.17 1.17 -5.40
CA ASP A 184 9.92 0.47 -5.08
C ASP A 184 9.23 0.05 -6.37
N TRP A 185 8.84 -1.22 -6.49
CA TRP A 185 8.20 -1.76 -7.69
C TRP A 185 6.78 -2.21 -7.36
N ALA A 186 5.84 -1.95 -8.26
CA ALA A 186 4.45 -2.35 -8.09
C ALA A 186 3.79 -2.71 -9.42
N SER A 187 2.72 -3.49 -9.32
CA SER A 187 1.65 -3.43 -10.33
C SER A 187 0.52 -2.53 -9.81
N LEU A 188 -0.21 -1.91 -10.72
CA LEU A 188 -1.34 -1.04 -10.46
C LEU A 188 -2.57 -1.56 -11.20
N SER A 189 -3.71 -1.57 -10.53
CA SER A 189 -5.04 -1.77 -11.12
C SER A 189 -5.88 -0.51 -10.93
N ILE A 190 -6.51 -0.07 -12.01
CA ILE A 190 -7.42 1.06 -12.05
C ILE A 190 -8.75 0.55 -12.62
N ARG A 191 -9.72 0.31 -11.75
CA ARG A 191 -11.09 -0.03 -12.15
C ARG A 191 -11.96 1.20 -11.99
N TYR A 192 -12.67 1.57 -13.04
CA TYR A 192 -13.45 2.81 -13.02
C TYR A 192 -14.69 2.73 -13.91
N ARG A 193 -15.65 3.60 -13.61
CA ARG A 193 -16.78 3.92 -14.48
C ARG A 193 -16.79 5.41 -14.77
N GLY A 194 -16.78 5.81 -16.05
CA GLY A 194 -16.75 7.22 -16.43
C GLY A 194 -16.18 7.47 -17.82
N PRO A 195 -15.76 8.72 -18.11
CA PRO A 195 -15.06 9.09 -19.34
C PRO A 195 -13.87 8.19 -19.63
N ARG A 196 -13.76 7.70 -20.86
CA ARG A 196 -12.70 6.75 -21.26
C ARG A 196 -11.33 7.42 -21.12
N ILE A 197 -10.51 6.90 -20.21
CA ILE A 197 -9.16 7.39 -19.95
C ILE A 197 -8.26 7.12 -21.16
N ASP A 198 -7.47 8.10 -21.57
CA ASP A 198 -6.44 7.95 -22.61
C ASP A 198 -5.30 7.04 -22.10
N ARG A 199 -5.00 5.95 -22.83
CA ARG A 199 -4.04 4.94 -22.35
C ARG A 199 -2.60 5.38 -22.49
N GLU A 200 -2.26 6.16 -23.52
CA GLU A 200 -0.90 6.69 -23.71
C GLU A 200 -0.56 7.70 -22.60
N GLY A 201 -1.46 8.66 -22.36
CA GLY A 201 -1.37 9.62 -21.26
C GLY A 201 -1.29 8.94 -19.89
N LEU A 202 -2.13 7.92 -19.65
CA LEU A 202 -2.07 7.12 -18.43
C LEU A 202 -0.72 6.42 -18.26
N LEU A 203 -0.22 5.73 -19.30
CA LEU A 203 1.08 5.05 -19.21
C LEU A 203 2.22 6.04 -18.92
N ARG A 204 2.26 7.18 -19.62
CA ARG A 204 3.26 8.24 -19.35
C ARG A 204 3.15 8.77 -17.92
N TYR A 205 1.93 9.00 -17.44
CA TYR A 205 1.70 9.41 -16.06
C TYR A 205 2.24 8.40 -15.05
N LEU A 206 1.95 7.10 -15.23
CA LEU A 206 2.46 6.07 -14.32
C LEU A 206 3.98 5.96 -14.36
N VAL A 207 4.61 6.07 -15.54
CA VAL A 207 6.07 6.04 -15.67
C VAL A 207 6.73 7.30 -15.12
N SER A 208 6.02 8.43 -15.04
CA SER A 208 6.55 9.66 -14.41
C SER A 208 6.76 9.54 -12.90
N TYR A 209 6.34 8.45 -12.25
CA TYR A 209 6.71 8.15 -10.86
C TYR A 209 8.13 7.58 -10.71
N ARG A 210 8.78 7.20 -11.81
CA ARG A 210 10.01 6.38 -11.80
C ARG A 210 11.10 6.92 -10.86
N ASP A 211 11.35 8.22 -10.89
CA ASP A 211 12.37 8.86 -10.06
C ASP A 211 11.77 9.63 -8.87
N HIS A 212 10.44 9.59 -8.71
CA HIS A 212 9.71 10.24 -7.63
C HIS A 212 9.89 9.52 -6.29
N ALA A 213 10.08 10.29 -5.23
CA ALA A 213 10.28 9.78 -3.88
C ALA A 213 9.02 9.99 -3.04
N GLU A 214 8.30 8.91 -2.72
CA GLU A 214 7.00 8.98 -2.05
C GLU A 214 6.65 7.62 -1.42
N PHE A 215 5.94 7.63 -0.28
CA PHE A 215 5.47 6.38 0.33
C PHE A 215 4.42 5.70 -0.54
N HIS A 216 4.33 4.37 -0.47
CA HIS A 216 3.46 3.56 -1.32
C HIS A 216 2.00 4.02 -1.20
N GLU A 217 1.55 4.27 0.04
CA GLU A 217 0.23 4.76 0.38
C GLU A 217 -0.05 6.13 -0.24
N GLN A 218 0.93 7.04 -0.19
CA GLN A 218 0.81 8.38 -0.73
C GLN A 218 0.83 8.38 -2.27
N CYS A 219 1.63 7.51 -2.91
CA CYS A 219 1.60 7.30 -4.36
C CYS A 219 0.20 6.94 -4.84
N VAL A 220 -0.46 5.98 -4.17
CA VAL A 220 -1.82 5.55 -4.53
C VAL A 220 -2.86 6.63 -4.26
N GLU A 221 -2.74 7.37 -3.15
CA GLU A 221 -3.60 8.53 -2.88
C GLU A 221 -3.44 9.60 -3.96
N ARG A 222 -2.21 9.91 -4.39
CA ARG A 222 -1.95 10.87 -5.48
C ARG A 222 -2.53 10.40 -6.81
N ILE A 223 -2.35 9.13 -7.18
CA ILE A 223 -2.93 8.54 -8.40
C ILE A 223 -4.45 8.65 -8.37
N PHE A 224 -5.08 8.29 -7.26
CA PHE A 224 -6.53 8.38 -7.09
C PHE A 224 -7.01 9.82 -7.29
N LEU A 225 -6.37 10.80 -6.64
CA LEU A 225 -6.75 12.21 -6.76
C LEU A 225 -6.54 12.75 -8.17
N GLY A 226 -5.43 12.41 -8.82
CA GLY A 226 -5.14 12.81 -10.19
C GLY A 226 -6.21 12.30 -11.16
N LEU A 227 -6.57 11.02 -11.07
CA LEU A 227 -7.63 10.42 -11.88
C LEU A 227 -9.00 11.04 -11.59
N MET A 228 -9.35 11.26 -10.31
CA MET A 228 -10.59 11.95 -9.94
C MET A 228 -10.66 13.36 -10.52
N HIS A 229 -9.55 14.11 -10.44
CA HIS A 229 -9.51 15.51 -10.88
C HIS A 229 -9.52 15.65 -12.40
N ARG A 230 -8.72 14.84 -13.10
CA ARG A 230 -8.43 15.00 -14.53
C ARG A 230 -9.36 14.19 -15.43
N CYS A 231 -9.79 13.01 -14.97
CA CYS A 231 -10.64 12.10 -15.74
C CYS A 231 -12.10 12.09 -15.28
N ALA A 232 -12.39 12.67 -14.10
CA ALA A 232 -13.73 12.78 -13.51
C ALA A 232 -14.59 11.51 -13.59
N PRO A 233 -14.06 10.32 -13.23
CA PRO A 233 -14.85 9.10 -13.19
C PRO A 233 -15.98 9.22 -12.16
N GLN A 234 -17.10 8.56 -12.45
CA GLN A 234 -18.25 8.45 -11.56
C GLN A 234 -17.98 7.44 -10.44
N ALA A 235 -17.13 6.45 -10.70
CA ALA A 235 -16.68 5.45 -9.74
C ALA A 235 -15.21 5.14 -10.02
N LEU A 236 -14.39 5.06 -8.98
CA LEU A 236 -12.95 4.81 -9.12
C LEU A 236 -12.44 3.88 -8.04
N HIS A 237 -11.61 2.93 -8.43
CA HIS A 237 -10.88 2.01 -7.58
C HIS A 237 -9.44 1.93 -8.06
N VAL A 238 -8.50 2.29 -7.18
CA VAL A 238 -7.06 2.23 -7.45
C VAL A 238 -6.42 1.33 -6.41
N GLU A 239 -5.76 0.26 -6.84
CA GLU A 239 -4.97 -0.62 -5.99
C GLU A 239 -3.57 -0.76 -6.59
N ALA A 240 -2.55 -0.45 -5.79
CA ALA A 240 -1.18 -0.84 -6.11
C ALA A 240 -0.77 -2.03 -5.26
N ARG A 241 -0.05 -2.97 -5.86
CA ARG A 241 0.51 -4.16 -5.20
C ARG A 241 2.02 -4.11 -5.32
N TYR A 242 2.68 -3.61 -4.27
CA TYR A 242 4.14 -3.45 -4.26
C TYR A 242 4.84 -4.78 -3.99
N THR A 243 6.06 -4.93 -4.50
CA THR A 243 6.94 -6.05 -4.19
C THR A 243 7.46 -5.94 -2.76
N ARG A 244 7.71 -7.08 -2.10
CA ARG A 244 8.16 -7.07 -0.70
C ARG A 244 9.55 -6.48 -0.49
N ARG A 245 9.78 -5.92 0.69
CA ARG A 245 11.10 -5.63 1.26
C ARG A 245 11.18 -6.15 2.68
N GLY A 246 12.26 -6.90 2.97
CA GLY A 246 12.50 -7.42 4.32
C GLY A 246 11.35 -8.27 4.88
N GLY A 247 10.71 -9.08 4.04
CA GLY A 247 9.64 -9.99 4.43
C GLY A 247 8.24 -9.39 4.46
N LEU A 248 8.06 -8.13 4.06
CA LEU A 248 6.80 -7.39 4.09
C LEU A 248 6.52 -6.71 2.75
N ASP A 249 5.29 -6.82 2.24
CA ASP A 249 4.78 -5.96 1.16
C ASP A 249 3.59 -5.10 1.62
N ILE A 250 3.28 -4.07 0.84
CA ILE A 250 2.17 -3.14 1.08
C ILE A 250 1.35 -3.03 -0.21
N ASN A 251 0.03 -3.05 -0.04
CA ASN A 251 -0.94 -3.03 -1.12
C ASN A 251 -1.99 -1.95 -0.82
N PRO A 252 -1.66 -0.66 -1.02
CA PRO A 252 -2.61 0.41 -0.76
C PRO A 252 -3.74 0.39 -1.77
N ARG A 253 -4.96 0.54 -1.27
CA ARG A 253 -6.19 0.58 -2.06
C ARG A 253 -7.04 1.77 -1.70
N ARG A 254 -7.54 2.50 -2.69
CA ARG A 254 -8.40 3.67 -2.55
C ARG A 254 -9.58 3.54 -3.51
N THR A 255 -10.80 3.69 -2.98
CA THR A 255 -12.05 3.55 -3.73
C THR A 255 -12.96 4.73 -3.45
N SER A 256 -13.70 5.19 -4.44
CA SER A 256 -14.79 6.15 -4.25
C SER A 256 -15.92 5.55 -3.38
N ALA A 257 -16.59 6.39 -2.60
CA ALA A 257 -17.59 5.93 -1.63
C ALA A 257 -18.97 5.75 -2.29
N GLY A 258 -19.56 4.56 -2.18
CA GLY A 258 -20.98 4.33 -2.53
C GLY A 258 -21.29 3.87 -3.96
N ASP A 259 -20.28 3.60 -4.79
CA ASP A 259 -20.50 3.53 -6.25
C ASP A 259 -20.68 2.13 -6.85
N GLY A 260 -20.92 1.11 -6.01
CA GLY A 260 -21.31 -0.24 -6.48
C GLY A 260 -20.22 -1.06 -7.16
N LEU A 261 -19.00 -0.54 -7.29
CA LEU A 261 -17.83 -1.36 -7.64
C LEU A 261 -17.57 -2.34 -6.49
N SER A 262 -17.90 -3.61 -6.69
CA SER A 262 -17.66 -4.66 -5.72
C SER A 262 -16.16 -4.76 -5.42
N ALA A 263 -15.82 -4.85 -4.13
CA ALA A 263 -14.46 -5.16 -3.72
C ALA A 263 -14.08 -6.53 -4.29
N GLU A 264 -12.99 -6.58 -5.06
CA GLU A 264 -12.44 -7.84 -5.53
C GLU A 264 -11.79 -8.60 -4.37
N ASN A 265 -11.78 -9.93 -4.48
CA ASN A 265 -11.04 -10.76 -3.54
C ASN A 265 -9.55 -10.39 -3.61
N ALA A 266 -8.91 -10.25 -2.46
CA ALA A 266 -7.47 -10.00 -2.40
C ALA A 266 -6.69 -11.13 -3.09
N PHE A 267 -5.68 -10.76 -3.87
CA PHE A 267 -4.72 -11.65 -4.50
C PHE A 267 -3.31 -11.05 -4.44
N ARG A 268 -2.31 -11.87 -4.77
CA ARG A 268 -0.91 -11.47 -4.93
C ARG A 268 -0.48 -11.57 -6.39
N ASP A 269 0.31 -10.62 -6.86
CA ASP A 269 0.96 -10.76 -8.17
C ASP A 269 2.16 -11.72 -8.08
N ALA A 270 2.59 -12.27 -9.22
CA ALA A 270 3.74 -13.17 -9.30
C ALA A 270 5.07 -12.59 -8.77
N ARG A 271 5.21 -11.25 -8.75
CA ARG A 271 6.42 -10.54 -8.29
C ARG A 271 6.43 -10.25 -6.79
N GLN A 272 5.35 -10.53 -6.07
CA GLN A 272 5.22 -10.19 -4.65
C GLN A 272 5.87 -11.19 -3.71
#